data_AF-A0A2M6ZTS0-F1
#
_entry.id   AF-A0A2M6ZTS0-F1
#
_cell.length_a   1.000
_cell.length_b   1.000
_cell.length_c   1.000
_cell.angle_alpha   90.00
_cell.angle_beta   90.00
_cell.angle_gamma   90.00
#
_symmetry.space_group_name_H-M   'P 1'
#
loop_
_entity.id
_entity.type
_entity.pdbx_description
1 polymer ?
#
loop_
_entity_poly.entity_id
_entity_poly.type
_entity_poly.pdbx_seq_one_letter_code
_entity_poly.pdbx_strand_id
1 'polypeptide(L)'
;MNRELEGVIETLKSLEEQIRKEYKAEIVGVFGSYARGEQKGSSDLDILAKFAEGATLFDFVGLGNFLEEKLNLKVDIVSERALREELREGIFKEVVRV
;
A
#
# COMPACT_ATOMS: atom_id res chain seq x y z
N MET A 1 -3.13 0.85 18.96
CA MET A 1 -2.87 1.15 17.54
C MET A 1 -1.71 2.11 17.48
N ASN A 2 -0.77 1.89 16.55
CA ASN A 2 0.44 2.71 16.44
C ASN A 2 0.09 4.07 15.79
N ARG A 3 0.42 5.21 16.43
CA ARG A 3 0.05 6.56 15.95
C ARG A 3 0.57 6.86 14.54
N GLU A 4 1.70 6.25 14.16
CA GLU A 4 2.27 6.39 12.83
C GLU A 4 1.38 5.75 11.74
N LEU A 5 0.80 4.59 12.01
CA LEU A 5 -0.06 3.88 11.06
C LEU A 5 -1.38 4.62 10.83
N GLU A 6 -1.95 5.22 11.88
CA GLU A 6 -3.16 6.04 11.76
C GLU A 6 -2.94 7.24 10.82
N GLY A 7 -1.81 7.95 10.97
CA GLY A 7 -1.47 9.07 10.08
C GLY A 7 -1.20 8.66 8.63
N VAL A 8 -0.58 7.48 8.43
CA VAL A 8 -0.40 6.90 7.09
C VAL A 8 -1.75 6.59 6.45
N ILE A 9 -2.66 5.94 7.18
CA ILE A 9 -3.99 5.59 6.67
C ILE A 9 -4.78 6.84 6.30
N GLU A 10 -4.77 7.89 7.15
CA GLU A 10 -5.43 9.16 6.83
C GLU A 10 -4.85 9.80 5.56
N THR A 11 -3.52 9.77 5.41
CA THR A 11 -2.87 10.30 4.21
C THR A 11 -3.29 9.51 2.97
N LEU A 12 -3.30 8.19 3.03
CA LEU A 12 -3.73 7.32 1.93
C LEU A 12 -5.19 7.60 1.53
N LYS A 13 -6.10 7.79 2.50
CA LYS A 13 -7.50 8.20 2.24
C LYS A 13 -7.58 9.52 1.50
N SER A 14 -6.79 10.51 1.92
CA SER A 14 -6.81 11.83 1.29
C SER A 14 -6.31 11.80 -0.17
N LEU A 15 -5.46 10.83 -0.51
CA LEU A 15 -4.86 10.66 -1.83
C LEU A 15 -5.63 9.68 -2.73
N GLU A 16 -6.64 8.98 -2.22
CA GLU A 16 -7.33 7.89 -2.91
C GLU A 16 -7.85 8.29 -4.30
N GLU A 17 -8.50 9.46 -4.41
CA GLU A 17 -9.00 9.97 -5.69
C GLU A 17 -7.88 10.23 -6.70
N GLN A 18 -6.76 10.80 -6.24
CA GLN A 18 -5.62 11.09 -7.07
C GLN A 18 -4.97 9.79 -7.53
N ILE A 19 -4.81 8.84 -6.62
CA ILE A 19 -4.25 7.51 -6.90
C ILE A 19 -5.05 6.79 -7.98
N ARG A 20 -6.38 6.83 -7.86
CA ARG A 20 -7.29 6.23 -8.84
C ARG A 20 -7.19 6.88 -10.21
N LYS A 21 -7.10 8.21 -10.29
CA LYS A 21 -7.08 8.97 -11.55
C LYS A 21 -5.73 8.89 -12.25
N GLU A 22 -4.63 9.02 -11.52
CA GLU A 22 -3.28 9.15 -12.08
C GLU A 22 -2.59 7.80 -12.30
N TYR A 23 -2.81 6.84 -11.39
CA TYR A 23 -2.11 5.55 -11.41
C TYR A 23 -3.04 4.35 -11.66
N LYS A 24 -4.33 4.60 -11.93
CA LYS A 24 -5.34 3.55 -12.18
C LYS A 24 -5.31 2.46 -11.10
N ALA A 25 -5.08 2.86 -9.87
CA ALA A 25 -4.89 1.97 -8.73
C ALA A 25 -5.84 2.33 -7.59
N GLU A 26 -6.09 1.38 -6.71
CA GLU A 26 -6.87 1.53 -5.50
C GLU A 26 -6.07 0.93 -4.34
N ILE A 27 -5.92 1.66 -3.24
CA ILE A 27 -5.20 1.17 -2.08
C ILE A 27 -6.14 0.28 -1.27
N VAL A 28 -5.80 -0.99 -1.13
CA VAL A 28 -6.60 -1.98 -0.39
C VAL A 28 -6.29 -1.91 1.11
N GLY A 29 -5.02 -1.67 1.45
CA GLY A 29 -4.60 -1.52 2.83
C GLY A 29 -3.10 -1.63 3.03
N VAL A 30 -2.67 -1.44 4.27
CA VAL A 30 -1.28 -1.62 4.69
C VAL A 30 -1.14 -3.01 5.32
N PHE A 31 -0.08 -3.73 5.01
CA PHE A 31 0.20 -5.05 5.58
C PHE A 31 1.65 -5.16 6.06
N GLY A 32 2.07 -6.37 6.45
CA GLY A 32 3.45 -6.64 6.84
C GLY A 32 3.83 -6.11 8.22
N SER A 33 5.10 -5.70 8.37
CA SER A 33 5.68 -5.41 9.69
C SER A 33 5.00 -4.23 10.40
N TYR A 34 4.47 -3.26 9.65
CA TYR A 34 3.66 -2.15 10.16
C TYR A 34 2.30 -2.59 10.71
N ALA A 35 1.65 -3.57 10.07
CA ALA A 35 0.39 -4.12 10.55
C ALA A 35 0.58 -4.98 11.82
N ARG A 36 1.74 -5.65 11.95
CA ARG A 36 2.07 -6.45 13.14
C ARG A 36 2.69 -5.66 14.30
N GLY A 37 3.02 -4.38 14.10
CA GLY A 37 3.67 -3.55 15.13
C GLY A 37 5.12 -3.97 15.43
N GLU A 38 5.73 -4.74 14.52
CA GLU A 38 7.10 -5.27 14.64
C GLU A 38 8.11 -4.44 13.84
N GLN A 39 7.70 -3.27 13.33
CA GLN A 39 8.54 -2.45 12.47
C GLN A 39 9.79 -1.97 13.23
N LYS A 40 10.96 -2.11 12.59
CA LYS A 40 12.22 -1.51 13.06
C LYS A 40 12.38 -0.17 12.34
N GLY A 41 13.25 0.71 12.83
CA GLY A 41 13.42 2.08 12.29
C GLY A 41 13.86 2.19 10.82
N SER A 42 14.04 1.07 10.11
CA SER A 42 14.34 0.98 8.67
C SER A 42 13.33 0.13 7.90
N SER A 43 12.16 -0.18 8.49
CA SER A 43 11.17 -1.03 7.85
C SER A 43 10.46 -0.29 6.72
N ASP A 44 10.35 -0.97 5.58
CA ASP A 44 9.55 -0.54 4.44
C ASP A 44 8.05 -0.64 4.79
N LEU A 45 7.24 0.26 4.23
CA LEU A 45 5.79 0.25 4.37
C LEU A 45 5.17 -0.60 3.25
N ASP A 46 4.71 -1.80 3.59
CA ASP A 46 4.08 -2.70 2.62
C ASP A 46 2.62 -2.31 2.36
N ILE A 47 2.31 -1.94 1.12
CA ILE A 47 0.99 -1.48 0.70
C ILE A 47 0.40 -2.42 -0.33
N LEU A 48 -0.81 -2.92 -0.05
CA LEU A 48 -1.57 -3.74 -0.98
C LEU A 48 -2.38 -2.82 -1.86
N ALA A 49 -2.15 -2.88 -3.16
CA ALA A 49 -2.86 -2.08 -4.15
C ALA A 49 -3.53 -2.96 -5.20
N LYS A 50 -4.71 -2.55 -5.63
CA LYS A 50 -5.48 -3.15 -6.70
C LYS A 50 -5.39 -2.26 -7.93
N PHE A 51 -4.78 -2.78 -8.98
CA PHE A 51 -4.66 -2.05 -10.25
C PHE A 51 -5.86 -2.37 -11.15
N ALA A 52 -6.35 -1.34 -11.85
CA ALA A 52 -7.41 -1.47 -12.84
C ALA A 52 -6.91 -2.17 -14.10
N GLU A 53 -7.85 -2.63 -14.93
CA GLU A 53 -7.52 -3.18 -16.24
C GLU A 53 -6.93 -2.08 -17.14
N GLY A 54 -5.77 -2.35 -17.76
CA GLY A 54 -5.02 -1.34 -18.54
C GLY A 54 -4.07 -0.46 -17.73
N ALA A 55 -3.84 -0.78 -16.45
CA ALA A 55 -2.69 -0.27 -15.72
C ALA A 55 -1.39 -0.88 -16.25
N THR A 56 -0.34 -0.06 -16.29
CA THR A 56 0.98 -0.38 -16.83
C THR A 56 2.02 -0.47 -15.72
N LEU A 57 3.22 -0.95 -16.07
CA LEU A 57 4.34 -0.93 -15.13
C LEU A 57 4.72 0.49 -14.70
N PHE A 58 4.51 1.50 -15.56
CA PHE A 58 4.74 2.90 -15.19
C PHE A 58 3.76 3.39 -14.13
N ASP A 59 2.50 2.96 -14.22
CA ASP A 59 1.49 3.29 -13.20
C ASP A 59 1.86 2.66 -11.85
N PHE A 60 2.34 1.41 -11.87
CA PHE A 60 2.81 0.69 -10.69
C PHE A 60 4.01 1.36 -10.02
N VAL A 61 5.10 1.59 -10.78
CA VAL A 61 6.32 2.22 -10.26
C VAL A 61 6.06 3.67 -9.86
N GLY A 62 5.25 4.39 -10.65
CA GLY A 62 4.85 5.77 -10.38
C GLY A 62 4.10 5.92 -9.07
N LEU A 63 3.18 4.99 -8.77
CA LEU A 63 2.47 4.98 -7.49
C LEU A 63 3.43 4.78 -6.31
N GLY A 64 4.40 3.88 -6.45
CA GLY A 64 5.44 3.65 -5.43
C GLY A 64 6.19 4.93 -5.10
N ASN A 65 6.82 5.52 -6.11
CA ASN A 65 7.58 6.76 -5.95
C ASN A 65 6.73 7.89 -5.37
N PHE A 66 5.48 8.03 -5.84
CA PHE A 66 4.55 9.04 -5.35
C PHE A 66 4.26 8.87 -3.85
N LEU A 67 3.98 7.65 -3.41
CA LEU A 67 3.71 7.38 -1.99
C LEU A 67 4.96 7.56 -1.14
N GLU A 68 6.14 7.17 -1.62
CA GLU A 68 7.41 7.41 -0.92
C GLU A 68 7.67 8.90 -0.70
N GLU A 69 7.43 9.73 -1.72
CA GLU A 69 7.57 11.18 -1.60
C GLU A 69 6.55 11.80 -0.64
N LYS A 70 5.31 11.31 -0.64
CA LYS A 70 4.24 11.84 0.23
C LYS A 70 4.39 11.43 1.68
N LEU A 71 4.82 10.19 1.92
CA LEU A 71 4.94 9.62 3.26
C LEU A 71 6.34 9.83 3.85
N ASN A 72 7.32 10.21 3.02
CA ASN A 72 8.73 10.32 3.38
C ASN A 72 9.27 9.04 4.05
N LEU A 73 8.77 7.90 3.56
CA LEU A 73 9.07 6.55 4.00
C LEU A 73 9.29 5.68 2.77
N LYS A 74 10.07 4.62 2.90
CA LYS A 74 10.23 3.64 1.83
C LYS A 74 8.97 2.79 1.73
N VAL A 75 8.41 2.62 0.53
CA VAL A 75 7.11 1.99 0.29
C VAL A 75 7.30 0.82 -0.66
N ASP A 76 6.84 -0.36 -0.26
CA ASP A 76 6.76 -1.52 -1.14
C ASP A 76 5.31 -1.73 -1.58
N ILE A 77 5.05 -1.63 -2.88
CA ILE A 77 3.71 -1.83 -3.43
C ILE A 77 3.58 -3.26 -3.91
N VAL A 78 2.56 -3.95 -3.41
CA VAL A 78 2.20 -5.28 -3.90
C VAL A 78 0.86 -5.22 -4.60
N SER A 79 0.83 -5.76 -5.82
CA SER A 79 -0.40 -5.90 -6.58
C SER A 79 -1.22 -7.07 -6.05
N GLU A 80 -2.49 -6.82 -5.71
CA GLU A 80 -3.44 -7.87 -5.29
C GLU A 80 -3.58 -8.99 -6.34
N ARG A 81 -3.36 -8.68 -7.62
CA ARG A 81 -3.39 -9.64 -8.73
C ARG A 81 -2.15 -10.52 -8.78
N ALA A 82 -1.01 -10.03 -8.28
CA ALA A 82 0.25 -10.77 -8.26
C ALA A 82 0.36 -11.72 -7.06
N LEU A 83 -0.52 -11.56 -6.06
CA LEU A 83 -0.60 -12.48 -4.93
C LEU A 83 -1.11 -13.84 -5.37
N ARG A 84 -0.30 -14.87 -5.11
CA ARG A 84 -0.71 -16.27 -5.19
C ARG A 84 -1.88 -16.49 -4.22
N GLU A 85 -2.88 -17.27 -4.63
CA GLU A 85 -4.10 -17.49 -3.85
C GLU A 85 -3.80 -18.04 -2.45
N GLU A 86 -2.76 -18.86 -2.32
CA GLU A 86 -2.34 -19.47 -1.05
C GLU A 86 -1.77 -18.45 -0.06
N LEU A 87 -1.21 -17.35 -0.56
CA LEU A 87 -0.68 -16.25 0.28
C LEU A 87 -1.74 -15.17 0.54
N ARG A 88 -2.77 -15.11 -0.31
CA ARG A 88 -3.85 -14.13 -0.20
C ARG A 88 -4.55 -14.24 1.15
N GLU A 89 -4.92 -15.43 1.60
CA GLU A 89 -5.65 -15.59 2.87
C GLU A 89 -4.85 -15.15 4.10
N GLY A 90 -3.54 -15.39 4.10
CA GLY A 90 -2.66 -14.95 5.20
C GLY A 90 -2.52 -13.44 5.23
N ILE A 91 -2.26 -12.82 4.07
CA ILE A 91 -2.08 -11.37 3.95
C ILE A 91 -3.39 -10.64 4.29
N PHE A 92 -4.54 -11.11 3.81
CA PHE A 92 -5.82 -10.47 4.10
C PHE A 92 -6.21 -10.50 5.58
N LYS A 93 -5.71 -11.45 6.36
CA LYS A 93 -5.92 -11.49 7.82
C LYS A 93 -5.08 -10.45 8.56
N GLU A 94 -3.96 -10.03 7.96
CA GLU A 94 -3.01 -9.07 8.53
C GLU A 94 -3.17 -7.66 7.94
N VAL A 95 -3.87 -7.50 6.81
CA VAL A 95 -4.13 -6.19 6.20
C VAL A 95 -4.95 -5.30 7.13
N VAL A 96 -4.41 -4.13 7.44
CA VAL A 96 -5.18 -3.02 7.99
C VAL A 96 -5.75 -2.24 6.81
N ARG A 97 -7.06 -2.36 6.63
CA ARG A 97 -7.78 -1.70 5.53
C ARG A 97 -7.80 -0.19 5.71
N VAL A 98 -7.57 0.49 4.59
CA VAL A 98 -7.75 1.94 4.48
C VAL A 98 -9.25 2.20 4.32
#